data_AF-A0A435YCU5-F1
#
_entry.id   AF-A0A435YCU5-F1
#
_cell.length_a   1.000
_cell.length_b   1.000
_cell.length_c   1.000
_cell.angle_alpha   90.00
_cell.angle_beta   90.00
_cell.angle_gamma   90.00
#
_symmetry.space_group_name_H-M   'P 1'
#
loop_
_entity.id
_entity.type
_entity.pdbx_description
1 polymer ?
#
loop_
_entity_poly.entity_id
_entity_poly.type
_entity_poly.pdbx_seq_one_letter_code
_entity_poly.pdbx_strand_id
1 'polypeptide(L)'
;MNQRLLQAIDDRRDDVVALTAELIRFPTINPPGEAYRPCAEYLGARLKKSGFETEFIRAEGTPGDTDRYPRVNVVARFDGRSSG
;
A
#
# COMPACT_ATOMS: atom_id res chain seq x y z
N MET A 1 -13.68 22.63 10.39
CA MET A 1 -12.98 21.81 9.37
C MET A 1 -12.50 22.73 8.26
N ASN A 2 -11.30 22.56 7.71
CA ASN A 2 -10.76 23.44 6.65
C ASN A 2 -11.51 23.19 5.32
N GLN A 3 -12.17 24.21 4.75
CA GLN A 3 -13.00 24.07 3.54
C GLN A 3 -12.19 23.62 2.31
N ARG A 4 -10.93 24.01 2.22
CA ARG A 4 -10.02 23.57 1.14
C ARG A 4 -9.67 22.09 1.25
N LEU A 5 -9.58 21.57 2.48
CA LEU A 5 -9.36 20.14 2.71
C LEU A 5 -10.60 19.33 2.32
N LEU A 6 -11.79 19.79 2.67
CA LEU A 6 -13.04 19.10 2.31
C LEU A 6 -13.21 19.01 0.79
N GLN A 7 -13.02 20.13 0.07
CA GLN A 7 -13.07 20.11 -1.39
C GLN A 7 -12.03 19.16 -1.98
N ALA A 8 -10.80 19.14 -1.45
CA ALA A 8 -9.76 18.24 -1.91
C ALA A 8 -10.10 16.75 -1.69
N ILE A 9 -10.87 16.42 -0.64
CA ILE A 9 -11.38 15.06 -0.40
C ILE A 9 -12.47 14.72 -1.43
N ASP A 10 -13.42 15.63 -1.64
CA ASP A 10 -14.51 15.44 -2.61
C ASP A 10 -13.97 15.25 -4.03
N ASP A 11 -12.97 16.03 -4.43
CA ASP A 11 -12.30 15.94 -5.73
C ASP A 11 -11.55 14.60 -5.94
N ARG A 12 -11.23 13.88 -4.87
CA ARG A 12 -10.50 12.60 -4.92
C ARG A 12 -11.41 11.38 -4.80
N ARG A 13 -12.73 11.58 -4.75
CA ARG A 13 -13.69 10.49 -4.57
C ARG A 13 -13.50 9.38 -5.60
N ASP A 14 -13.41 9.72 -6.87
CA ASP A 14 -13.26 8.74 -7.96
C ASP A 14 -11.91 8.02 -7.89
N ASP A 15 -10.83 8.74 -7.55
CA ASP A 15 -9.50 8.16 -7.35
C ASP A 15 -9.46 7.16 -6.18
N VAL A 16 -10.17 7.45 -5.08
CA VAL A 16 -10.29 6.55 -3.93
C VAL A 16 -11.07 5.31 -4.31
N VAL A 17 -12.22 5.46 -5.01
CA VAL A 17 -13.02 4.33 -5.49
C VAL A 17 -12.21 3.45 -6.44
N ALA A 18 -11.49 4.04 -7.39
CA ALA A 18 -10.64 3.32 -8.31
C ALA A 18 -9.53 2.55 -7.58
N LEU A 19 -8.83 3.20 -6.63
CA LEU A 19 -7.82 2.53 -5.81
C LEU A 19 -8.42 1.36 -5.01
N THR A 20 -9.57 1.55 -4.37
CA THR A 20 -10.25 0.49 -3.62
C THR A 20 -10.60 -0.69 -4.54
N ALA A 21 -11.15 -0.42 -5.72
CA ALA A 21 -11.49 -1.46 -6.69
C ALA A 21 -10.24 -2.24 -7.15
N GLU A 22 -9.14 -1.55 -7.47
CA GLU A 22 -7.88 -2.18 -7.83
C GLU A 22 -7.33 -3.06 -6.72
N LEU A 23 -7.37 -2.60 -5.46
CA LEU A 23 -6.91 -3.40 -4.31
C LEU A 23 -7.74 -4.67 -4.10
N ILE A 24 -9.05 -4.60 -4.28
CA ILE A 24 -9.96 -5.76 -4.16
C ILE A 24 -9.67 -6.83 -5.24
N ARG A 25 -9.15 -6.43 -6.41
CA ARG A 25 -8.81 -7.38 -7.50
C ARG A 25 -7.65 -8.30 -7.15
N PHE A 26 -6.78 -7.91 -6.20
CA PHE A 26 -5.75 -8.81 -5.69
C PHE A 26 -6.38 -9.78 -4.69
N PRO A 27 -6.38 -11.11 -4.96
CA PRO A 27 -6.96 -12.08 -4.05
C PRO A 27 -6.00 -12.32 -2.87
N THR A 28 -5.89 -11.36 -1.96
CA THR A 28 -5.00 -11.40 -0.78
C THR A 28 -5.52 -12.35 0.29
N ILE A 29 -5.63 -13.65 -0.05
CA ILE A 29 -6.23 -14.67 0.82
C ILE A 29 -5.37 -14.87 2.06
N ASN A 30 -5.99 -14.67 3.23
CA ASN A 30 -5.35 -14.83 4.54
C ASN A 30 -6.16 -15.79 5.42
N PRO A 31 -5.66 -16.98 5.79
CA PRO A 31 -4.47 -17.71 5.27
C PRO A 31 -4.73 -18.34 3.89
N PRO A 32 -3.71 -18.59 3.04
CA PRO A 32 -2.30 -18.82 3.40
C PRO A 32 -1.35 -17.62 3.22
N GLY A 33 -1.80 -16.47 2.69
CA GLY A 33 -0.93 -15.36 2.29
C GLY A 33 -0.74 -15.26 0.78
N GLU A 34 -1.75 -15.69 0.00
CA GLU A 34 -1.72 -15.63 -1.46
C GLU A 34 -1.80 -14.17 -1.95
N ALA A 35 -1.16 -13.86 -3.07
CA ALA A 35 -1.17 -12.54 -3.72
C ALA A 35 -0.76 -11.33 -2.86
N TYR A 36 -0.11 -11.54 -1.71
CA TYR A 36 0.40 -10.44 -0.87
C TYR A 36 1.46 -9.60 -1.60
N ARG A 37 2.44 -10.25 -2.24
CA ARG A 37 3.51 -9.57 -2.97
C ARG A 37 2.99 -8.68 -4.12
N PRO A 38 2.16 -9.18 -5.06
CA PRO A 38 1.59 -8.34 -6.12
C PRO A 38 0.82 -7.11 -5.58
N CYS A 39 0.02 -7.28 -4.52
CA CYS A 39 -0.71 -6.17 -3.90
C CYS A 39 0.23 -5.15 -3.26
N ALA A 40 1.24 -5.61 -2.52
CA ALA A 40 2.28 -4.75 -1.95
C ALA A 40 3.03 -3.99 -3.05
N GLU A 41 3.46 -4.66 -4.12
CA GLU A 41 4.18 -4.05 -5.25
C GLU A 41 3.35 -2.99 -5.97
N TYR A 42 2.05 -3.23 -6.16
CA TYR A 42 1.11 -2.24 -6.68
C TYR A 42 1.05 -0.98 -5.80
N LEU A 43 0.90 -1.16 -4.47
CA LEU A 43 0.89 -0.05 -3.52
C LEU A 43 2.21 0.71 -3.53
N GLY A 44 3.34 0.01 -3.52
CA GLY A 44 4.67 0.63 -3.58
C GLY A 44 4.88 1.43 -4.86
N ALA A 45 4.47 0.90 -6.02
CA ALA A 45 4.54 1.63 -7.28
C ALA A 45 3.66 2.90 -7.27
N ARG A 46 2.47 2.83 -6.66
CA ARG A 46 1.59 4.00 -6.49
C ARG A 46 2.23 5.06 -5.58
N LEU A 47 2.79 4.65 -4.44
CA LEU A 47 3.42 5.56 -3.48
C LEU A 47 4.69 6.20 -4.04
N LYS A 48 5.50 5.44 -4.81
CA LYS A 48 6.64 5.99 -5.55
C LYS A 48 6.27 7.14 -6.47
N LYS A 49 5.15 7.03 -7.20
CA LYS A 49 4.63 8.13 -8.05
C LYS A 49 4.25 9.38 -7.25
N SER A 50 3.92 9.21 -5.97
CA SER A 50 3.63 10.31 -5.03
C SER A 50 4.88 10.86 -4.32
N GLY A 51 6.08 10.39 -4.69
CA GLY A 51 7.35 10.87 -4.14
C GLY A 51 7.85 10.12 -2.90
N PHE A 52 7.27 8.97 -2.58
CA PHE A 52 7.76 8.13 -1.49
C PHE A 52 8.91 7.24 -1.96
N GLU A 53 9.90 7.04 -1.10
CA GLU A 53 10.78 5.88 -1.17
C GLU A 53 10.00 4.65 -0.70
N THR A 54 10.19 3.49 -1.34
CA THR A 54 9.48 2.26 -0.94
C THR A 54 10.41 1.06 -0.93
N GLU A 55 10.32 0.26 0.13
CA GLU A 55 11.05 -0.99 0.32
C GLU A 55 10.07 -2.15 0.51
N PHE A 56 10.50 -3.35 0.11
CA PHE A 56 9.73 -4.59 0.26
C PHE A 56 10.48 -5.55 1.18
N ILE A 57 9.89 -5.84 2.33
CA ILE A 57 10.55 -6.58 3.41
C ILE A 57 9.76 -7.86 3.69
N ARG A 58 10.39 -9.03 3.51
CA ARG A 58 9.82 -10.31 3.91
C ARG A 58 9.90 -10.45 5.43
N ALA A 59 8.79 -10.81 6.07
CA ALA A 59 8.73 -11.12 7.49
C ALA A 59 9.14 -12.59 7.74
N GLU A 60 10.41 -12.90 7.52
CA GLU A 60 10.96 -14.25 7.65
C GLU A 60 10.75 -14.84 9.04
N GLY A 61 10.37 -16.12 9.11
CA GLY A 61 10.16 -16.84 10.37
C GLY A 61 8.90 -16.45 11.14
N THR A 62 8.10 -15.50 10.65
CA THR A 62 6.82 -15.15 11.29
C THR A 62 5.73 -16.18 10.98
N PRO A 63 4.70 -16.33 11.85
CA PRO A 63 3.61 -17.27 11.61
C PRO A 63 2.95 -17.07 10.23
N GLY A 64 2.94 -18.14 9.43
CA GLY A 64 2.37 -18.12 8.09
C GLY A 64 3.27 -17.52 7.01
N ASP A 65 4.55 -17.20 7.30
CA ASP A 65 5.59 -17.04 6.27
C ASP A 65 6.10 -18.42 5.87
N THR A 66 6.10 -18.68 4.56
CA THR A 66 6.72 -19.86 3.96
C THR A 66 7.30 -19.47 2.61
N ASP A 67 8.22 -20.25 2.04
CA ASP A 67 8.74 -19.94 0.71
C ASP A 67 7.65 -19.99 -0.38
N ARG A 68 6.61 -20.80 -0.17
CA ARG A 68 5.44 -20.85 -1.05
C ARG A 68 4.50 -19.65 -0.86
N TYR A 69 4.39 -19.12 0.35
CA TYR A 69 3.53 -17.98 0.71
C TYR A 69 4.33 -16.97 1.54
N PRO A 70 5.23 -16.19 0.90
CA PRO A 70 6.08 -15.25 1.61
C PRO A 70 5.27 -14.06 2.13
N ARG A 71 5.48 -13.68 3.40
CA ARG A 71 4.82 -12.54 4.04
C ARG A 71 5.59 -11.26 3.71
N VAL A 72 5.26 -10.64 2.58
CA VAL A 72 5.93 -9.41 2.11
C VAL A 72 5.19 -8.17 2.60
N ASN A 73 5.91 -7.28 3.28
CA ASN A 73 5.45 -5.95 3.66
C ASN A 73 5.99 -4.92 2.68
N VAL A 74 5.23 -3.83 2.45
CA VAL A 74 5.74 -2.62 1.82
C VAL A 74 5.89 -1.53 2.88
N VAL A 75 7.08 -0.95 2.98
CA VAL A 75 7.36 0.21 3.84
C VAL A 75 7.60 1.40 2.93
N ALA A 76 6.88 2.49 3.16
CA ALA A 76 7.01 3.71 2.37
C ALA A 76 7.42 4.89 3.25
N ARG A 77 8.42 5.64 2.80
CA ARG A 77 9.00 6.78 3.51
C ARG A 77 8.88 8.05 2.67
N PHE A 78 8.47 9.13 3.31
CA PHE A 78 8.45 10.45 2.70
C PHE A 78 9.15 11.43 3.64
N ASP A 79 10.24 12.02 3.17
CA ASP A 79 10.96 13.05 3.93
C ASP A 79 10.22 14.38 3.86
N GLY A 80 9.71 14.81 5.02
CA GLY A 80 9.13 16.14 5.19
C GLY A 80 10.19 17.24 5.00
N ARG A 81 9.74 18.44 4.63
CA ARG A 81 10.64 19.60 4.37
C ARG A 81 11.16 20.29 5.63
N SER A 82 10.69 19.88 6.81
CA SER A 82 11.09 20.44 8.10
C SER A 82 11.23 19.32 9.12
N SER A 83 12.10 19.51 10.11
CA SER A 83 12.06 18.71 11.34
C SER A 83 10.67 18.85 11.96
N GLY A 84 10.07 17.71 12.32
CA GLY A 84 8.79 17.65 13.01
C GLY A 84 8.84 18.24 14.41
#